data_AF-A0A6A6SIJ3-F1
#
_entry.id   AF-A0A6A6SIJ3-F1
#
_cell.length_a   1.000
_cell.length_b   1.000
_cell.length_c   1.000
_cell.angle_alpha   90.00
_cell.angle_beta   90.00
_cell.angle_gamma   90.00
#
_symmetry.space_group_name_H-M   'P 1'
#
loop_
_entity.id
_entity.type
_entity.pdbx_description
1 polymer ?
#
loop_
_entity_poly.entity_id
_entity_poly.type
_entity_poly.pdbx_seq_one_letter_code
_entity_poly.pdbx_strand_id
1 'polypeptide(L)'
;MLSDIEARGILSQTDASNINTSDHEGNILIPEGNIADPGGIIADPENIPTDSKRDTAVPDESNTTETESITVYIDTPFRRTIDWLSNHPTQPSQYFCPTEPVTMTSKHYLALLDWLVEDARHLLEKLDAFEQSYRESGLRYHNVPHAFRHGKTLNIGFIRLSPFLLHRLAVIFECNDRDHVNIFQDWVGLDTHAKAAIQKVNSAQDLTDVQELRAVQEEVKKEVLEAEMYTKQVGKIVRSLERMVDKVYASMPELEEVDLSNRYGFQGGIFRMWVATFPEVKRDLVTFDELAEDMVKNGVEDGTWWSEN
;
A
#
# COMPACT_ATOMS: atom_id res chain seq x y z
N MET A 1 27.90 -30.22 -45.85
CA MET A 1 26.69 -29.86 -46.59
C MET A 1 25.81 -29.14 -45.58
N LEU A 2 25.95 -27.81 -45.48
CA LEU A 2 25.10 -26.80 -46.15
C LEU A 2 23.66 -26.89 -45.62
N SER A 3 22.98 -25.86 -45.12
CA SER A 3 23.25 -24.47 -44.73
C SER A 3 21.88 -23.91 -44.34
N ASP A 4 21.86 -22.84 -43.56
CA ASP A 4 20.72 -21.95 -43.30
C ASP A 4 19.90 -21.60 -44.56
N ILE A 5 18.62 -21.24 -44.37
CA ILE A 5 17.96 -20.09 -45.03
C ILE A 5 16.68 -19.70 -44.26
N GLU A 6 16.64 -18.40 -43.97
CA GLU A 6 15.58 -17.57 -43.41
C GLU A 6 14.39 -17.36 -44.37
N ALA A 7 13.23 -16.98 -43.82
CA ALA A 7 12.25 -16.05 -44.42
C ALA A 7 11.28 -15.56 -43.33
N ARG A 8 11.55 -14.46 -42.61
CA ARG A 8 11.11 -13.06 -42.87
C ARG A 8 9.73 -12.88 -43.52
N GLY A 9 8.82 -12.28 -42.75
CA GLY A 9 7.58 -11.65 -43.20
C GLY A 9 7.31 -10.37 -42.40
N ILE A 10 7.71 -9.24 -42.98
CA ILE A 10 7.47 -7.84 -42.58
C ILE A 10 6.09 -7.42 -43.10
N LEU A 11 5.31 -6.65 -42.33
CA LEU A 11 4.30 -5.65 -42.76
C LEU A 11 3.76 -5.01 -41.47
N SER A 12 3.52 -3.71 -41.28
CA SER A 12 3.88 -2.46 -41.96
C SER A 12 3.43 -1.37 -40.99
N GLN A 13 4.28 -0.40 -40.69
CA GLN A 13 3.87 0.87 -40.12
C GLN A 13 3.15 1.69 -41.21
N THR A 14 2.12 2.44 -40.81
CA THR A 14 1.68 3.64 -41.52
C THR A 14 1.34 4.69 -40.48
N ASP A 15 2.19 5.70 -40.40
CA ASP A 15 1.90 7.03 -39.89
C ASP A 15 0.84 7.71 -40.78
N ALA A 16 -0.03 8.53 -40.17
CA ALA A 16 0.04 9.99 -40.35
C ALA A 16 -1.18 10.73 -39.77
N SER A 17 -0.83 11.82 -39.08
CA SER A 17 -1.45 13.17 -39.13
C SER A 17 -2.69 13.51 -38.28
N ASN A 18 -2.40 14.31 -37.24
CA ASN A 18 -2.89 15.68 -37.00
C ASN A 18 -4.39 15.99 -37.16
N ILE A 19 -5.05 16.27 -36.04
CA ILE A 19 -6.03 17.37 -35.93
C ILE A 19 -5.76 18.15 -34.64
N ASN A 20 -5.68 19.46 -34.81
CA ASN A 20 -5.42 20.51 -33.82
C ASN A 20 -6.69 21.38 -33.76
N THR A 21 -7.28 21.60 -32.59
CA THR A 21 -8.27 22.66 -32.25
C THR A 21 -8.51 22.62 -30.73
N SER A 22 -7.90 23.52 -29.96
CA SER A 22 -8.41 24.84 -29.54
C SER A 22 -9.39 24.80 -28.37
N ASP A 23 -8.93 25.40 -27.26
CA ASP A 23 -9.63 26.30 -26.35
C ASP A 23 -11.12 26.08 -26.09
N HIS A 24 -11.45 25.65 -24.86
CA HIS A 24 -12.62 26.19 -24.16
C HIS A 24 -12.38 26.22 -22.64
N GLU A 25 -12.24 27.44 -22.15
CA GLU A 25 -12.48 27.86 -20.77
C GLU A 25 -13.91 27.46 -20.36
N GLY A 26 -14.05 26.87 -19.17
CA GLY A 26 -15.32 26.41 -18.64
C GLY A 26 -15.33 26.48 -17.12
N ASN A 27 -15.86 27.60 -16.63
CA ASN A 27 -15.95 28.04 -15.25
C ASN A 27 -16.31 26.99 -14.20
N ILE A 28 -15.62 27.17 -13.07
CA ILE A 28 -15.94 26.72 -11.72
C ILE A 28 -17.29 27.32 -11.29
N LEU A 29 -18.20 26.47 -10.80
CA LEU A 29 -19.33 26.87 -9.97
C LEU A 29 -19.31 26.04 -8.69
N ILE A 30 -18.92 26.70 -7.59
CA ILE A 30 -19.04 26.23 -6.21
C ILE A 30 -20.40 26.72 -5.70
N PRO A 31 -21.29 25.84 -5.20
CA PRO A 31 -22.38 26.29 -4.35
C PRO A 31 -21.91 26.38 -2.89
N GLU A 32 -21.97 27.60 -2.37
CA GLU A 32 -21.83 27.95 -0.96
C GLU A 32 -23.00 27.42 -0.10
N GLY A 33 -22.71 27.18 1.18
CA GLY A 33 -23.68 27.36 2.27
C GLY A 33 -24.27 26.09 2.88
N ASN A 34 -23.81 25.70 4.07
CA ASN A 34 -24.45 26.15 5.30
C ASN A 34 -23.66 25.69 6.54
N ILE A 35 -23.30 26.68 7.34
CA ILE A 35 -22.72 26.57 8.67
C ILE A 35 -23.89 26.40 9.64
N ALA A 36 -23.84 25.37 10.48
CA ALA A 36 -24.68 25.25 11.66
C ALA A 36 -23.80 25.08 12.91
N ASP A 37 -24.08 25.95 13.86
CA ASP A 37 -23.43 26.28 15.12
C ASP A 37 -23.50 25.14 16.17
N PRO A 38 -22.44 24.87 16.97
CA PRO A 38 -22.52 23.97 18.11
C PRO A 38 -22.87 24.73 19.40
N GLY A 39 -24.14 24.65 19.81
CA GLY A 39 -24.60 25.10 21.13
C GLY A 39 -24.08 24.18 22.24
N GLY A 40 -23.40 24.79 23.22
CA GLY A 40 -22.81 24.12 24.38
C GLY A 40 -23.80 23.63 25.43
N ILE A 41 -23.31 22.74 26.30
CA ILE A 41 -23.91 22.42 27.59
C ILE A 41 -22.79 22.36 28.62
N ILE A 42 -22.94 23.24 29.61
CA ILE A 42 -22.18 23.36 30.85
C ILE A 42 -22.74 22.32 31.83
N ALA A 43 -21.87 21.60 32.55
CA ALA A 43 -22.26 20.86 33.75
C ALA A 43 -21.19 21.03 34.84
N ASP A 44 -21.63 21.57 35.97
CA ASP A 44 -20.86 21.86 37.18
C ASP A 44 -20.41 20.60 37.95
N PRO A 45 -19.37 20.71 38.81
CA PRO A 45 -18.81 19.62 39.58
C PRO A 45 -19.25 19.65 41.05
N GLU A 46 -20.06 18.69 41.48
CA GLU A 46 -20.26 18.40 42.92
C GLU A 46 -20.42 16.90 43.16
N ASN A 47 -19.42 16.27 43.78
CA ASN A 47 -19.63 15.41 44.96
C ASN A 47 -18.30 14.86 45.48
N ILE A 48 -17.91 15.39 46.64
CA ILE A 48 -16.90 14.82 47.55
C ILE A 48 -17.66 13.97 48.57
N PRO A 49 -17.16 12.78 48.91
CA PRO A 49 -17.32 12.27 50.26
C PRO A 49 -15.95 12.10 50.94
N THR A 50 -15.83 12.77 52.08
CA THR A 50 -14.77 12.66 53.08
C THR A 50 -14.97 11.47 54.04
N ASP A 51 -13.87 11.12 54.71
CA ASP A 51 -13.70 10.29 55.92
C ASP A 51 -13.59 8.75 55.77
N SER A 52 -12.42 8.18 56.08
CA SER A 52 -12.04 7.88 57.48
C SER A 52 -10.71 7.10 57.62
N LYS A 53 -9.78 7.72 58.35
CA LYS A 53 -8.78 7.23 59.33
C LYS A 53 -8.09 5.84 59.23
N ARG A 54 -6.75 5.95 59.31
CA ARG A 54 -5.73 5.24 60.12
C ARG A 54 -5.53 3.72 59.91
N ASP A 55 -4.28 3.33 59.60
CA ASP A 55 -3.36 2.86 60.64
C ASP A 55 -1.89 2.83 60.17
N THR A 56 -1.00 2.95 61.15
CA THR A 56 0.44 3.10 61.06
C THR A 56 1.11 1.74 61.23
N ALA A 57 2.00 1.33 60.31
CA ALA A 57 3.03 0.34 60.58
C ALA A 57 4.18 0.44 59.56
N VAL A 58 5.35 0.86 60.06
CA VAL A 58 6.70 0.58 59.54
C VAL A 58 7.21 -0.55 60.43
N PRO A 59 7.85 -1.66 59.94
CA PRO A 59 9.18 -1.67 59.31
C PRO A 59 9.28 -2.78 58.22
N ASP A 60 10.38 -3.19 57.58
CA ASP A 60 11.79 -2.86 57.50
C ASP A 60 12.30 -3.47 56.17
N GLU A 61 13.40 -2.94 55.66
CA GLU A 61 14.46 -3.57 54.83
C GLU A 61 14.17 -4.64 53.74
N SER A 62 14.64 -4.28 52.53
CA SER A 62 15.33 -5.14 51.55
C SER A 62 14.51 -6.21 50.79
N ASN A 63 14.07 -5.84 49.59
CA ASN A 63 14.23 -6.68 48.39
C ASN A 63 13.97 -5.84 47.12
N THR A 64 15.04 -5.28 46.58
CA THR A 64 15.09 -4.73 45.21
C THR A 64 14.86 -5.88 44.23
N THR A 65 13.63 -5.99 43.74
CA THR A 65 13.36 -6.75 42.52
C THR A 65 13.51 -5.73 41.39
N GLU A 66 14.62 -5.81 40.64
CA GLU A 66 14.80 -5.03 39.42
C GLU A 66 13.73 -5.49 38.41
N THR A 67 12.60 -4.80 38.40
CA THR A 67 11.72 -4.78 37.23
C THR A 67 12.46 -4.00 36.15
N GLU A 68 13.16 -4.70 35.26
CA GLU A 68 13.58 -4.16 33.98
C GLU A 68 12.32 -3.72 33.23
N SER A 69 11.98 -2.43 33.32
CA SER A 69 10.97 -1.83 32.47
C SER A 69 11.57 -1.76 31.07
N ILE A 70 11.25 -2.74 30.23
CA ILE A 70 11.47 -2.65 28.79
C ILE A 70 10.58 -1.50 28.31
N THR A 71 11.19 -0.33 28.17
CA THR A 71 10.53 0.82 27.57
C THR A 71 10.54 0.59 26.08
N VAL A 72 9.46 0.02 25.55
CA VAL A 72 9.23 -0.05 24.11
C VAL A 72 9.01 1.38 23.63
N TYR A 73 10.07 1.99 23.08
CA TYR A 73 10.01 3.32 22.51
C TYR A 73 9.30 3.26 21.17
N ILE A 74 7.98 3.48 21.20
CA ILE A 74 7.20 3.69 19.98
C ILE A 74 7.53 5.10 19.48
N ASP A 75 8.34 5.16 18.42
CA ASP A 75 8.72 6.41 17.77
C ASP A 75 7.54 6.96 16.94
N THR A 76 6.70 7.74 17.61
CA THR A 76 5.56 8.42 16.97
C THR A 76 5.99 9.79 16.43
N PRO A 77 5.32 10.31 15.37
CA PRO A 77 5.54 11.66 14.84
C PRO A 77 5.49 12.77 15.91
N PHE A 78 4.77 12.51 17.01
CA PHE A 78 4.63 13.40 18.16
C PHE A 78 5.95 13.56 18.94
N ARG A 79 6.71 12.47 19.12
CA ARG A 79 7.99 12.49 19.82
C ARG A 79 9.06 13.21 19.01
N ARG A 80 9.02 13.06 17.68
CA ARG A 80 9.87 13.78 16.72
C ARG A 80 9.61 15.29 16.74
N THR A 81 8.36 15.69 16.88
CA THR A 81 7.98 17.11 17.03
C THR A 81 8.46 17.66 18.37
N ILE A 82 8.38 16.87 19.45
CA ILE A 82 8.90 17.26 20.76
C ILE A 82 10.42 17.35 20.77
N ASP A 83 11.15 16.42 20.16
CA ASP A 83 12.62 16.50 20.07
C ASP A 83 13.06 17.68 19.20
N TRP A 84 12.36 17.95 18.10
CA TRP A 84 12.61 19.14 17.29
C TRP A 84 12.33 20.43 18.07
N LEU A 85 11.16 20.53 18.74
CA LEU A 85 10.78 21.68 19.57
C LEU A 85 11.68 21.86 20.80
N SER A 86 12.17 20.76 21.39
CA SER A 86 13.07 20.80 22.57
C SER A 86 14.48 21.23 22.21
N ASN A 87 14.86 21.11 20.93
CA ASN A 87 16.11 21.62 20.38
C ASN A 87 15.99 23.06 19.85
N HIS A 88 14.80 23.66 19.90
CA HIS A 88 14.63 25.07 19.55
C HIS A 88 15.03 26.00 20.70
N PRO A 89 15.66 27.15 20.39
CA PRO A 89 15.99 28.13 21.41
C PRO A 89 14.73 28.68 22.08
N THR A 90 14.65 28.56 23.41
CA THR A 90 13.51 29.03 24.23
C THR A 90 13.32 30.55 24.24
N GLN A 91 14.29 31.33 23.75
CA GLN A 91 14.19 32.79 23.72
C GLN A 91 14.28 33.36 22.29
N PRO A 92 13.38 34.31 21.91
CA PRO A 92 13.41 34.98 20.60
C PRO A 92 14.75 35.64 20.24
N SER A 93 15.53 36.06 21.24
CA SER A 93 16.86 36.66 21.06
C SER A 93 17.96 35.66 20.67
N GLN A 94 17.71 34.37 20.83
CA GLN A 94 18.62 33.29 20.42
C GLN A 94 18.42 32.89 18.96
N TYR A 95 17.39 33.41 18.30
CA TYR A 95 17.27 33.43 16.84
C TYR A 95 18.21 34.50 16.27
N PHE A 96 19.50 34.38 16.58
CA PHE A 96 20.50 35.05 15.76
C PHE A 96 20.37 34.45 14.37
N CYS A 97 19.93 35.27 13.41
CA CYS A 97 20.01 34.92 11.99
C CYS A 97 21.48 34.55 11.73
N PRO A 98 21.81 33.28 11.47
CA PRO A 98 23.19 32.90 11.21
C PRO A 98 23.65 33.73 10.01
N THR A 99 24.70 34.54 10.17
CA THR A 99 25.28 35.32 9.07
C THR A 99 25.83 34.43 7.95
N GLU A 100 26.00 33.13 8.24
CA GLU A 100 26.41 32.10 7.29
C GLU A 100 25.36 30.97 7.27
N PRO A 101 24.99 30.45 6.09
CA PRO A 101 24.06 29.33 5.99
C PRO A 101 24.62 28.11 6.72
N VAL A 102 23.78 27.46 7.54
CA VAL A 102 24.15 26.22 8.25
C VAL A 102 24.59 25.19 7.21
N THR A 103 25.86 24.79 7.27
CA THR A 103 26.39 23.72 6.42
C THR A 103 25.99 22.36 7.00
N MET A 104 25.36 21.52 6.19
CA MET A 104 25.00 20.17 6.62
C MET A 104 26.27 19.34 6.84
N THR A 105 26.30 18.61 7.95
CA THR A 105 27.38 17.69 8.33
C THR A 105 27.07 16.29 7.80
N SER A 106 28.06 15.40 7.79
CA SER A 106 27.84 13.98 7.44
C SER A 106 26.75 13.34 8.30
N LYS A 107 26.69 13.65 9.60
CA LYS A 107 25.62 13.18 10.50
C LYS A 107 24.23 13.64 10.07
N HIS A 108 24.10 14.87 9.55
CA HIS A 108 22.81 15.35 9.04
C HIS A 108 22.38 14.55 7.80
N TYR A 109 23.31 14.26 6.88
CA TYR A 109 22.99 13.46 5.71
C TYR A 109 22.64 12.01 6.04
N LEU A 110 23.37 11.37 6.95
CA LEU A 110 23.04 10.02 7.41
C LEU A 110 21.64 9.97 8.03
N ALA A 111 21.28 10.96 8.85
CA ALA A 111 19.92 11.06 9.41
C ALA A 111 18.84 11.24 8.33
N LEU A 112 19.10 12.04 7.28
CA LEU A 112 18.19 12.17 6.14
C LEU A 112 18.05 10.85 5.36
N LEU A 113 19.15 10.11 5.18
CA LEU A 113 19.13 8.82 4.52
C LEU A 113 18.33 7.80 5.34
N ASP A 114 18.50 7.77 6.67
CA ASP A 114 17.71 6.92 7.56
C ASP A 114 16.21 7.21 7.45
N TRP A 115 15.82 8.50 7.37
CA TRP A 115 14.43 8.88 7.14
C TRP A 115 13.89 8.38 5.81
N LEU A 116 14.66 8.52 4.73
CA LEU A 116 14.26 8.05 3.40
C LEU A 116 14.13 6.53 3.34
N VAL A 117 14.95 5.78 4.09
CA VAL A 117 14.79 4.32 4.21
C VAL A 117 13.49 3.98 4.90
N GLU A 118 13.15 4.68 5.97
CA GLU A 118 11.92 4.44 6.70
C GLU A 118 10.69 4.75 5.83
N ASP A 119 10.73 5.83 5.07
CA ASP A 119 9.70 6.14 4.08
C ASP A 119 9.58 5.01 3.05
N ALA A 120 10.70 4.51 2.51
CA ALA A 120 10.71 3.40 1.56
C ALA A 120 10.12 2.10 2.14
N ARG A 121 10.44 1.75 3.40
CA ARG A 121 9.83 0.60 4.09
C ARG A 121 8.33 0.76 4.23
N HIS A 122 7.88 1.94 4.64
CA HIS A 122 6.46 2.23 4.77
C HIS A 122 5.70 2.17 3.43
N LEU A 123 6.36 2.47 2.31
CA LEU A 123 5.79 2.26 0.98
C LEU A 123 5.64 0.77 0.64
N LEU A 124 6.58 -0.09 1.05
CA LEU A 124 6.46 -1.54 0.88
C LEU A 124 5.32 -2.12 1.75
N GLU A 125 5.16 -1.67 2.99
CA GLU A 125 4.02 -2.04 3.84
C GLU A 125 2.68 -1.64 3.20
N LYS A 126 2.63 -0.46 2.55
CA LYS A 126 1.44 -0.07 1.78
C LYS A 126 1.20 -0.99 0.58
N LEU A 127 2.26 -1.44 -0.08
CA LEU A 127 2.15 -2.40 -1.17
C LEU A 127 1.60 -3.74 -0.67
N ASP A 128 1.96 -4.18 0.53
CA ASP A 128 1.34 -5.33 1.19
C ASP A 128 -0.15 -5.11 1.43
N ALA A 129 -0.55 -3.97 2.00
CA ALA A 129 -1.97 -3.66 2.19
C ALA A 129 -2.75 -3.64 0.85
N PHE A 130 -2.15 -3.12 -0.23
CA PHE A 130 -2.76 -3.16 -1.56
C PHE A 130 -2.87 -4.56 -2.14
N GLU A 131 -1.87 -5.41 -1.89
CA GLU A 131 -1.87 -6.82 -2.26
C GLU A 131 -2.99 -7.58 -1.54
N GLN A 132 -3.17 -7.34 -0.24
CA GLN A 132 -4.27 -7.89 0.54
C GLN A 132 -5.63 -7.50 -0.05
N SER A 133 -5.90 -6.21 -0.26
CA SER A 133 -7.17 -5.77 -0.83
C SER A 133 -7.43 -6.31 -2.24
N TYR A 134 -6.36 -6.47 -3.04
CA TYR A 134 -6.44 -7.15 -4.33
C TYR A 134 -6.88 -8.60 -4.18
N ARG A 135 -6.29 -9.34 -3.24
CA ARG A 135 -6.61 -10.75 -2.97
C ARG A 135 -8.03 -10.90 -2.42
N GLU A 136 -8.47 -10.03 -1.52
CA GLU A 136 -9.84 -10.04 -1.00
C GLU A 136 -10.85 -9.82 -2.13
N SER A 137 -10.58 -8.85 -3.00
CA SER A 137 -11.39 -8.60 -4.20
C SER A 137 -11.40 -9.81 -5.13
N GLY A 138 -10.26 -10.46 -5.32
CA GLY A 138 -10.15 -11.67 -6.14
C GLY A 138 -10.92 -12.85 -5.56
N LEU A 139 -10.80 -13.11 -4.25
CA LEU A 139 -11.56 -14.16 -3.57
C LEU A 139 -13.07 -13.90 -3.70
N ARG A 140 -13.53 -12.66 -3.50
CA ARG A 140 -14.93 -12.27 -3.70
C ARG A 140 -15.37 -12.47 -5.15
N TYR A 141 -14.52 -12.13 -6.13
CA TYR A 141 -14.78 -12.37 -7.54
C TYR A 141 -14.91 -13.86 -7.86
N HIS A 142 -14.04 -14.71 -7.32
CA HIS A 142 -14.10 -16.16 -7.56
C HIS A 142 -15.32 -16.83 -6.93
N ASN A 143 -15.83 -16.28 -5.82
CA ASN A 143 -17.10 -16.70 -5.23
C ASN A 143 -18.34 -16.34 -6.07
N VAL A 144 -18.18 -15.57 -7.15
CA VAL A 144 -19.26 -15.37 -8.14
C VAL A 144 -19.27 -16.54 -9.13
N PRO A 145 -20.44 -17.18 -9.40
CA PRO A 145 -20.51 -18.27 -10.35
C PRO A 145 -20.01 -17.86 -11.74
N HIS A 146 -19.25 -18.73 -12.42
CA HIS A 146 -18.56 -18.38 -13.67
C HIS A 146 -19.51 -17.88 -14.77
N ALA A 147 -20.72 -18.43 -14.84
CA ALA A 147 -21.77 -17.95 -15.75
C ALA A 147 -22.07 -16.45 -15.56
N PHE A 148 -21.93 -15.94 -14.33
CA PHE A 148 -22.06 -14.54 -13.93
C PHE A 148 -20.75 -13.73 -13.99
N ARG A 149 -19.63 -14.34 -14.37
CA ARG A 149 -18.39 -13.61 -14.65
C ARG A 149 -18.16 -13.39 -16.15
N HIS A 150 -18.76 -14.25 -16.99
CA HIS A 150 -18.56 -14.28 -18.45
C HIS A 150 -19.83 -14.13 -19.28
N GLY A 151 -20.98 -13.87 -18.65
CA GLY A 151 -22.23 -13.64 -19.37
C GLY A 151 -22.11 -12.44 -20.33
N LYS A 152 -22.42 -12.64 -21.62
CA LYS A 152 -22.41 -11.58 -22.67
C LYS A 152 -23.26 -10.35 -22.30
N THR A 153 -24.23 -10.54 -21.42
CA THR A 153 -24.96 -9.48 -20.73
C THR A 153 -25.59 -10.13 -19.51
N LEU A 154 -25.17 -9.73 -18.32
CA LEU A 154 -25.91 -10.10 -17.13
C LEU A 154 -27.08 -9.16 -17.01
N ASN A 155 -28.24 -9.67 -17.43
CA ASN A 155 -29.54 -9.07 -17.16
C ASN A 155 -30.12 -9.80 -15.96
N ILE A 156 -29.63 -9.49 -14.77
CA ILE A 156 -30.25 -9.96 -13.53
C ILE A 156 -30.95 -8.74 -12.94
N GLY A 157 -32.27 -8.68 -13.16
CA GLY A 157 -33.08 -7.51 -12.81
C GLY A 157 -32.74 -6.27 -13.63
N PHE A 158 -32.46 -5.14 -12.95
CA PHE A 158 -32.26 -3.81 -13.54
C PHE A 158 -30.78 -3.42 -13.76
N ILE A 159 -29.82 -4.23 -13.30
CA ILE A 159 -28.40 -3.91 -13.38
C ILE A 159 -27.81 -4.58 -14.61
N ARG A 160 -27.46 -3.78 -15.62
CA ARG A 160 -26.75 -4.27 -16.81
C ARG A 160 -25.26 -4.07 -16.62
N LEU A 161 -24.53 -5.17 -16.39
CA LEU A 161 -23.07 -5.11 -16.35
C LEU A 161 -22.49 -4.97 -17.75
N SER A 162 -21.51 -4.08 -17.89
CA SER A 162 -20.80 -3.86 -19.15
C SER A 162 -19.93 -5.08 -19.48
N PRO A 163 -20.01 -5.63 -20.71
CA PRO A 163 -19.11 -6.72 -21.15
C PRO A 163 -17.63 -6.35 -21.04
N PHE A 164 -17.30 -5.06 -21.19
CA PHE A 164 -15.94 -4.56 -21.02
C PHE A 164 -15.44 -4.71 -19.58
N LEU A 165 -16.31 -4.47 -18.59
CA LEU A 165 -15.97 -4.63 -17.17
C LEU A 165 -15.70 -6.10 -16.85
N LEU A 166 -16.59 -7.00 -17.28
CA LEU A 166 -16.44 -8.43 -17.08
C LEU A 166 -15.16 -8.98 -17.73
N HIS A 167 -14.89 -8.57 -18.97
CA HIS A 167 -13.65 -8.93 -19.66
C HIS A 167 -12.41 -8.44 -18.90
N ARG A 168 -12.42 -7.18 -18.43
CA ARG A 168 -11.29 -6.63 -17.67
C ARG A 168 -11.05 -7.39 -16.36
N LEU A 169 -12.10 -7.76 -15.64
CA LEU A 169 -11.96 -8.56 -14.41
C LEU A 169 -11.44 -9.96 -14.70
N ALA A 170 -11.92 -10.62 -15.77
CA ALA A 170 -11.42 -11.92 -16.18
C ALA A 170 -9.92 -11.87 -16.56
N VAL A 171 -9.49 -10.83 -17.27
CA VAL A 171 -8.06 -10.62 -17.59
C VAL A 171 -7.18 -10.50 -16.33
N ILE A 172 -7.75 -10.05 -15.20
CA ILE A 172 -6.98 -9.78 -13.97
C ILE A 172 -7.05 -10.97 -13.00
N PHE A 173 -8.24 -11.52 -12.79
CA PHE A 173 -8.50 -12.58 -11.79
C PHE A 173 -8.54 -13.98 -12.39
N GLU A 174 -8.50 -14.13 -13.72
CA GLU A 174 -8.41 -15.45 -14.37
C GLU A 174 -7.18 -15.54 -15.28
N CYS A 175 -6.16 -14.70 -15.03
CA CYS A 175 -4.88 -14.79 -15.71
C CYS A 175 -4.07 -15.99 -15.21
N ASN A 176 -3.28 -16.55 -16.13
CA ASN A 176 -2.27 -17.58 -15.83
C ASN A 176 -0.89 -16.97 -15.55
N ASP A 177 -0.69 -15.70 -15.90
CA ASP A 177 0.52 -14.97 -15.59
C ASP A 177 0.23 -13.48 -15.32
N ARG A 178 0.33 -13.12 -14.04
CA ARG A 178 0.12 -11.78 -13.52
C ARG A 178 1.10 -10.75 -14.12
N ASP A 179 2.32 -11.14 -14.45
CA ASP A 179 3.37 -10.17 -14.83
C ASP A 179 3.11 -9.58 -16.22
N HIS A 180 2.37 -10.30 -17.07
CA HIS A 180 1.93 -9.84 -18.39
C HIS A 180 0.69 -8.94 -18.34
N VAL A 181 0.05 -8.81 -17.18
CA VAL A 181 -1.11 -7.94 -17.00
C VAL A 181 -0.65 -6.55 -16.61
N ASN A 182 -0.82 -5.58 -17.51
CA ASN A 182 -0.27 -4.22 -17.41
C ASN A 182 -0.50 -3.52 -16.07
N ILE A 183 -1.61 -3.79 -15.37
CA ILE A 183 -1.89 -3.12 -14.09
C ILE A 183 -0.88 -3.48 -12.98
N PHE A 184 -0.19 -4.61 -13.08
CA PHE A 184 0.80 -5.04 -12.07
C PHE A 184 2.20 -4.50 -12.32
N GLN A 185 2.43 -3.85 -13.47
CA GLN A 185 3.69 -3.13 -13.71
C GLN A 185 3.89 -2.02 -12.65
N ASP A 186 2.80 -1.43 -12.15
CA ASP A 186 2.87 -0.44 -11.08
C ASP A 186 3.25 -1.06 -9.71
N TRP A 187 2.89 -2.31 -9.44
CA TRP A 187 3.32 -3.04 -8.23
C TRP A 187 4.84 -3.28 -8.29
N VAL A 188 5.30 -3.81 -9.43
CA VAL A 188 6.72 -4.08 -9.67
C VAL A 188 7.54 -2.80 -9.62
N GLY A 189 7.03 -1.70 -10.19
CA GLY A 189 7.65 -0.38 -10.14
C GLY A 189 7.83 0.11 -8.71
N LEU A 190 6.78 0.05 -7.88
CA LEU A 190 6.84 0.42 -6.46
C LEU A 190 7.91 -0.41 -5.73
N ASP A 191 7.83 -1.74 -5.80
CA ASP A 191 8.77 -2.65 -5.15
C ASP A 191 10.22 -2.35 -5.55
N THR A 192 10.46 -2.20 -6.86
CA THR A 192 11.79 -1.94 -7.43
C THR A 192 12.40 -0.64 -6.88
N HIS A 193 11.64 0.47 -6.92
CA HIS A 193 12.15 1.76 -6.49
C HIS A 193 12.33 1.84 -4.97
N ALA A 194 11.40 1.28 -4.19
CA ALA A 194 11.52 1.24 -2.73
C ALA A 194 12.73 0.41 -2.29
N LYS A 195 12.94 -0.77 -2.89
CA LYS A 195 14.13 -1.60 -2.60
C LYS A 195 15.43 -0.96 -3.05
N ALA A 196 15.44 -0.29 -4.21
CA ALA A 196 16.61 0.45 -4.67
C ALA A 196 16.99 1.58 -3.70
N ALA A 197 16.02 2.30 -3.13
CA ALA A 197 16.25 3.30 -2.10
C ALA A 197 16.92 2.68 -0.86
N ILE A 198 16.36 1.59 -0.34
CA ILE A 198 16.88 0.88 0.85
C ILE A 198 18.31 0.37 0.59
N GLN A 199 18.54 -0.26 -0.56
CA GLN A 199 19.86 -0.81 -0.91
C GLN A 199 20.93 0.29 -1.03
N LYS A 200 20.59 1.44 -1.64
CA LYS A 200 21.50 2.58 -1.78
C LYS A 200 21.90 3.15 -0.42
N VAL A 201 20.96 3.29 0.52
CA VAL A 201 21.28 3.76 1.87
C VAL A 201 22.14 2.76 2.63
N ASN A 202 21.82 1.47 2.57
CA ASN A 202 22.62 0.43 3.21
C ASN A 202 24.08 0.44 2.70
N SER A 203 24.27 0.71 1.40
CA SER A 203 25.60 0.82 0.80
C SER A 203 26.35 2.10 1.20
N ALA A 204 25.66 3.09 1.79
CA ALA A 204 26.18 4.39 2.14
C ALA A 204 26.42 4.60 3.64
N GLN A 205 26.10 3.62 4.49
CA GLN A 205 26.20 3.75 5.96
C GLN A 205 27.61 4.08 6.47
N ASP A 206 28.64 3.57 5.79
CA ASP A 206 30.04 3.79 6.16
C ASP A 206 30.66 5.04 5.51
N LEU A 207 29.89 5.78 4.68
CA LEU A 207 30.41 6.97 4.01
C LEU A 207 30.57 8.13 5.00
N THR A 208 31.73 8.78 4.93
CA THR A 208 32.04 9.96 5.74
C THR A 208 32.15 11.24 4.91
N ASP A 209 32.33 11.13 3.59
CA ASP A 209 32.44 12.28 2.70
C ASP A 209 31.07 12.94 2.48
N VAL A 210 31.01 14.25 2.69
CA VAL A 210 29.76 15.01 2.65
C VAL A 210 29.22 15.15 1.22
N GLN A 211 30.08 15.23 0.20
CA GLN A 211 29.62 15.36 -1.18
C GLN A 211 29.06 14.02 -1.70
N GLU A 212 29.70 12.92 -1.35
CA GLU A 212 29.20 11.57 -1.66
C GLU A 212 27.86 11.30 -0.96
N LEU A 213 27.77 11.58 0.35
CA LEU A 213 26.51 11.44 1.10
C LEU A 213 25.38 12.30 0.52
N ARG A 214 25.69 13.51 0.07
CA ARG A 214 24.72 14.39 -0.60
C ARG A 214 24.23 13.82 -1.92
N ALA A 215 25.14 13.28 -2.73
CA ALA A 215 24.78 12.67 -4.01
C ALA A 215 23.86 11.45 -3.79
N VAL A 216 24.23 10.57 -2.86
CA VAL A 216 23.39 9.41 -2.48
C VAL A 216 22.02 9.87 -1.99
N GLN A 217 21.95 10.91 -1.15
CA GLN A 217 20.68 11.40 -0.61
C GLN A 217 19.74 11.91 -1.72
N GLU A 218 20.24 12.62 -2.73
CA GLU A 218 19.41 13.04 -3.86
C GLU A 218 18.96 11.86 -4.73
N GLU A 219 19.81 10.85 -4.93
CA GLU A 219 19.42 9.64 -5.64
C GLU A 219 18.34 8.84 -4.91
N VAL A 220 18.53 8.61 -3.60
CA VAL A 220 17.56 7.87 -2.77
C VAL A 220 16.23 8.62 -2.73
N LYS A 221 16.27 9.95 -2.57
CA LYS A 221 15.07 10.79 -2.61
C LYS A 221 14.32 10.64 -3.94
N LYS A 222 15.03 10.57 -5.06
CA LYS A 222 14.41 10.30 -6.36
C LYS A 222 13.72 8.93 -6.38
N GLU A 223 14.38 7.88 -5.91
CA GLU A 223 13.77 6.54 -5.85
C GLU A 223 12.49 6.54 -4.99
N VAL A 224 12.52 7.18 -3.81
CA VAL A 224 11.35 7.28 -2.93
C VAL A 224 10.20 8.03 -3.62
N LEU A 225 10.48 9.14 -4.30
CA LEU A 225 9.45 9.90 -5.04
C LEU A 225 8.82 9.07 -6.18
N GLU A 226 9.61 8.28 -6.90
CA GLU A 226 9.08 7.36 -7.92
C GLU A 226 8.20 6.28 -7.28
N ALA A 227 8.64 5.67 -6.18
CA ALA A 227 7.84 4.70 -5.44
C ALA A 227 6.52 5.30 -4.92
N GLU A 228 6.52 6.54 -4.42
CA GLU A 228 5.30 7.25 -4.03
C GLU A 228 4.34 7.47 -5.20
N MET A 229 4.86 7.76 -6.40
CA MET A 229 4.04 7.90 -7.59
C MET A 229 3.34 6.59 -7.93
N TYR A 230 4.07 5.46 -7.94
CA TYR A 230 3.49 4.14 -8.14
C TYR A 230 2.46 3.80 -7.06
N THR A 231 2.75 4.09 -5.78
CA THR A 231 1.82 3.90 -4.65
C THR A 231 0.46 4.55 -4.92
N LYS A 232 0.45 5.77 -5.47
CA LYS A 232 -0.80 6.47 -5.82
C LYS A 232 -1.55 5.79 -6.96
N GLN A 233 -0.83 5.22 -7.94
CA GLN A 233 -1.45 4.50 -9.07
C GLN A 233 -2.01 3.15 -8.64
N VAL A 234 -1.22 2.36 -7.92
CA VAL A 234 -1.61 1.09 -7.30
C VAL A 234 -2.90 1.28 -6.48
N GLY A 235 -2.92 2.26 -5.58
CA GLY A 235 -4.12 2.54 -4.78
C GLY A 235 -5.34 2.95 -5.61
N LYS A 236 -5.19 3.64 -6.75
CA LYS A 236 -6.31 3.93 -7.67
C LYS A 236 -6.80 2.68 -8.38
N ILE A 237 -5.88 1.79 -8.77
CA ILE A 237 -6.19 0.52 -9.43
C ILE A 237 -6.99 -0.36 -8.47
N VAL A 238 -6.50 -0.59 -7.24
CA VAL A 238 -7.16 -1.40 -6.21
C VAL A 238 -8.58 -0.90 -5.95
N ARG A 239 -8.76 0.39 -5.65
CA ARG A 239 -10.10 0.99 -5.47
C ARG A 239 -11.00 0.90 -6.70
N SER A 240 -10.42 0.85 -7.90
CA SER A 240 -11.19 0.63 -9.12
C SER A 240 -11.62 -0.83 -9.24
N LEU A 241 -10.76 -1.78 -8.85
CA LEU A 241 -11.05 -3.22 -8.88
C LEU A 241 -12.13 -3.58 -7.88
N GLU A 242 -12.01 -3.13 -6.63
CA GLU A 242 -13.03 -3.30 -5.59
C GLU A 242 -14.40 -2.87 -6.07
N ARG A 243 -14.51 -1.63 -6.58
CA ARG A 243 -15.78 -1.09 -7.11
C ARG A 243 -16.32 -1.87 -8.31
N MET A 244 -15.45 -2.48 -9.13
CA MET A 244 -15.90 -3.32 -10.24
C MET A 244 -16.39 -4.68 -9.73
N VAL A 245 -15.68 -5.30 -8.79
CA VAL A 245 -16.09 -6.55 -8.14
C VAL A 245 -17.40 -6.36 -7.37
N ASP A 246 -17.57 -5.27 -6.63
CA ASP A 246 -18.80 -4.94 -5.91
C ASP A 246 -20.01 -4.89 -6.84
N LYS A 247 -19.86 -4.31 -8.03
CA LYS A 247 -20.94 -4.27 -9.04
C LYS A 247 -21.31 -5.66 -9.53
N VAL A 248 -20.31 -6.52 -9.75
CA VAL A 248 -20.54 -7.91 -10.16
C VAL A 248 -21.24 -8.69 -9.04
N TYR A 249 -20.70 -8.60 -7.83
CA TYR A 249 -21.20 -9.29 -6.65
C TYR A 249 -22.64 -8.87 -6.31
N ALA A 250 -22.94 -7.56 -6.33
CA ALA A 250 -24.29 -7.04 -6.09
C ALA A 250 -25.32 -7.45 -7.17
N SER A 251 -24.85 -7.94 -8.32
CA SER A 251 -25.72 -8.44 -9.39
C SER A 251 -25.96 -9.95 -9.28
N MET A 252 -25.32 -10.64 -8.33
CA MET A 252 -25.43 -12.10 -8.16
C MET A 252 -26.80 -12.46 -7.54
N PRO A 253 -27.51 -13.47 -8.07
CA PRO A 253 -28.71 -13.99 -7.41
C PRO A 253 -28.31 -14.75 -6.14
N GLU A 254 -29.13 -14.68 -5.09
CA GLU A 254 -28.87 -15.30 -3.77
C GLU A 254 -28.79 -16.84 -3.76
N LEU A 255 -28.86 -17.50 -4.92
CA LEU A 255 -29.26 -18.91 -5.02
C LEU A 255 -28.13 -19.91 -5.35
N GLU A 256 -26.92 -19.47 -5.68
CA GLU A 256 -25.84 -20.39 -6.11
C GLU A 256 -24.55 -20.20 -5.30
N GLU A 257 -24.28 -21.14 -4.40
CA GLU A 257 -23.00 -21.24 -3.68
C GLU A 257 -21.92 -21.80 -4.62
N VAL A 258 -20.77 -21.13 -4.67
CA VAL A 258 -19.62 -21.59 -5.46
C VAL A 258 -18.68 -22.42 -4.59
N ASP A 259 -18.47 -23.67 -4.96
CA ASP A 259 -17.48 -24.52 -4.32
C ASP A 259 -16.08 -24.30 -4.92
N LEU A 260 -15.28 -23.48 -4.24
CA LEU A 260 -13.86 -23.26 -4.57
C LEU A 260 -12.94 -24.36 -4.03
N SER A 261 -13.42 -25.17 -3.07
CA SER A 261 -12.62 -26.24 -2.45
C SER A 261 -12.41 -27.43 -3.41
N ASN A 262 -13.35 -27.67 -4.32
CA ASN A 262 -13.24 -28.71 -5.33
C ASN A 262 -12.17 -28.37 -6.39
N ARG A 263 -10.94 -28.83 -6.13
CA ARG A 263 -9.76 -28.70 -7.00
C ARG A 263 -10.00 -29.11 -8.46
N TYR A 264 -10.75 -30.18 -8.68
CA TYR A 264 -11.01 -30.72 -10.03
C TYR A 264 -12.27 -30.14 -10.66
N GLY A 265 -13.01 -29.34 -9.90
CA GLY A 265 -14.11 -28.53 -10.39
C GLY A 265 -13.61 -27.36 -11.22
N PHE A 266 -14.43 -26.91 -12.15
CA PHE A 266 -14.08 -25.80 -13.03
C PHE A 266 -13.79 -24.50 -12.27
N GLN A 267 -14.57 -24.21 -11.21
CA GLN A 267 -14.40 -23.03 -10.37
C GLN A 267 -13.13 -23.09 -9.51
N GLY A 268 -12.91 -24.20 -8.81
CA GLY A 268 -11.69 -24.41 -8.03
C GLY A 268 -10.43 -24.42 -8.89
N GLY A 269 -10.50 -24.94 -10.12
CA GLY A 269 -9.39 -24.92 -11.07
C GLY A 269 -8.98 -23.49 -11.48
N ILE A 270 -9.94 -22.64 -11.85
CA ILE A 270 -9.66 -21.24 -12.20
C ILE A 270 -9.13 -20.46 -10.99
N PHE A 271 -9.71 -20.68 -9.81
CA PHE A 271 -9.25 -20.06 -8.57
C PHE A 271 -7.79 -20.43 -8.24
N ARG A 272 -7.42 -21.71 -8.33
CA ARG A 272 -6.03 -22.16 -8.11
C ARG A 272 -5.05 -21.61 -9.14
N MET A 273 -5.49 -21.43 -10.40
CA MET A 273 -4.67 -20.78 -11.43
C MET A 273 -4.38 -19.32 -11.08
N TRP A 274 -5.36 -18.61 -10.52
CA TRP A 274 -5.15 -17.25 -10.01
C TRP A 274 -4.20 -17.21 -8.81
N VAL A 275 -4.40 -18.08 -7.80
CA VAL A 275 -3.50 -18.20 -6.64
C VAL A 275 -2.07 -18.54 -7.07
N ALA A 276 -1.90 -19.34 -8.12
CA ALA A 276 -0.59 -19.68 -8.67
C ALA A 276 0.20 -18.47 -9.20
N THR A 277 -0.46 -17.32 -9.39
CA THR A 277 0.21 -16.09 -9.84
C THR A 277 0.81 -15.26 -8.69
N PHE A 278 0.59 -15.65 -7.43
CA PHE A 278 1.01 -14.87 -6.28
C PHE A 278 2.53 -14.89 -6.06
N PRO A 279 3.12 -13.79 -5.53
CA PRO A 279 4.57 -13.67 -5.38
C PRO A 279 5.21 -14.81 -4.60
N GLU A 280 4.62 -15.24 -3.48
CA GLU A 280 5.13 -16.32 -2.64
C GLU A 280 5.06 -17.69 -3.30
N VAL A 281 4.08 -17.92 -4.18
CA VAL A 281 4.00 -19.15 -4.97
C VAL A 281 5.04 -19.12 -6.08
N LYS A 282 5.17 -17.99 -6.79
CA LYS A 282 6.19 -17.80 -7.84
C LYS A 282 7.62 -17.93 -7.30
N ARG A 283 7.83 -17.65 -6.01
CA ARG A 283 9.11 -17.79 -5.30
C ARG A 283 9.30 -19.17 -4.65
N ASP A 284 8.39 -20.12 -4.89
CA ASP A 284 8.40 -21.47 -4.30
C ASP A 284 8.40 -21.48 -2.75
N LEU A 285 7.84 -20.44 -2.11
CA LEU A 285 7.76 -20.34 -0.64
C LEU A 285 6.57 -21.15 -0.08
N VAL A 286 5.50 -21.27 -0.87
CA VAL A 286 4.29 -22.04 -0.55
C VAL A 286 3.74 -22.63 -1.84
N THR A 287 3.11 -23.81 -1.77
CA THR A 287 2.43 -24.34 -2.95
C THR A 287 1.12 -23.59 -3.19
N PHE A 288 0.73 -23.41 -4.47
CA PHE A 288 -0.60 -22.83 -4.77
C PHE A 288 -1.74 -23.67 -4.17
N ASP A 289 -1.50 -24.98 -3.97
CA ASP A 289 -2.53 -25.86 -3.45
C ASP A 289 -2.82 -25.59 -1.98
N GLU A 290 -1.77 -25.49 -1.16
CA GLU A 290 -1.85 -25.14 0.27
C GLU A 290 -2.45 -23.75 0.46
N LEU A 291 -1.96 -22.77 -0.31
CA LEU A 291 -2.44 -21.39 -0.19
C LEU A 291 -3.92 -21.24 -0.60
N ALA A 292 -4.35 -21.94 -1.64
CA ALA A 292 -5.75 -21.95 -2.05
C ALA A 292 -6.67 -22.59 -0.97
N GLU A 293 -6.23 -23.66 -0.32
CA GLU A 293 -6.98 -24.30 0.77
C GLU A 293 -7.11 -23.39 1.99
N ASP A 294 -6.00 -22.74 2.37
CA ASP A 294 -5.98 -21.76 3.45
C ASP A 294 -6.93 -20.59 3.16
N MET A 295 -6.85 -20.02 1.95
CA MET A 295 -7.72 -18.90 1.55
C MET A 295 -9.21 -19.24 1.55
N VAL A 296 -9.57 -20.46 1.16
CA VAL A 296 -10.98 -20.91 1.20
C VAL A 296 -11.47 -21.07 2.63
N LYS A 297 -10.60 -21.52 3.55
CA LYS A 297 -10.96 -21.79 4.94
C LYS A 297 -10.97 -20.54 5.81
N ASN A 298 -9.94 -19.71 5.67
CA ASN A 298 -9.63 -18.61 6.57
C ASN A 298 -9.86 -17.23 5.92
N GLY A 299 -10.05 -17.18 4.61
CA GLY A 299 -10.11 -15.92 3.86
C GLY A 299 -8.72 -15.41 3.50
N VAL A 300 -8.58 -14.12 3.24
CA VAL A 300 -7.27 -13.52 2.96
C VAL A 300 -6.66 -13.03 4.26
N GLU A 301 -5.57 -13.65 4.68
CA GLU A 301 -4.82 -13.23 5.86
C GLU A 301 -3.90 -12.03 5.56
N ASP A 302 -3.55 -11.28 6.61
CA ASP A 302 -2.53 -10.25 6.56
C ASP A 302 -1.18 -10.90 6.21
N GLY A 303 -0.41 -10.29 5.31
CA GLY A 303 0.86 -10.86 4.87
C GLY A 303 1.91 -9.81 4.51
N THR A 304 3.17 -10.24 4.53
CA THR A 304 4.37 -9.45 4.23
C THR A 304 4.98 -9.89 2.90
N TRP A 305 4.18 -9.82 1.84
CA TRP A 305 4.55 -10.32 0.50
C TRP A 305 5.68 -9.51 -0.15
N TRP A 306 5.80 -8.23 0.21
CA TRP A 306 6.70 -7.26 -0.37
C TRP A 306 7.66 -6.63 0.64
N SER A 307 7.23 -6.38 1.89
CA SER A 307 8.06 -5.69 2.90
C SER A 307 9.18 -6.54 3.49
N GLU A 308 9.01 -7.87 3.60
CA GLU A 308 10.00 -8.77 4.23
C GLU A 308 10.85 -9.56 3.22
N ASN A 309 10.57 -9.45 1.92
CA ASN A 309 11.25 -10.18 0.83
C ASN A 309 12.10 -9.24 -0.02
#